data_AF-A0A1H8QFM3-F1
#
_entry.id   AF-A0A1H8QFM3-F1
#
_cell.length_a   1.000
_cell.length_b   1.000
_cell.length_c   1.000
_cell.angle_alpha   90.00
_cell.angle_beta   90.00
_cell.angle_gamma   90.00
#
_symmetry.space_group_name_H-M   'P 1'
#
loop_
_entity.id
_entity.type
_entity.pdbx_description
1 polymer ?
#
loop_
_entity_poly.entity_id
_entity_poly.type
_entity_poly.pdbx_seq_one_letter_code
_entity_poly.pdbx_strand_id
1 'polypeptide(L)'
;MSQYGRFLVTMLVLDGVGYAVVALLTPANSLTQLAALVPVLLVAPFVARRLVYGEWFSRPDVEDEASSDGADGTSGEDDGR
;
A
#
# COMPACT_ATOMS: atom_id res chain seq x y z
N MET A 1 13.57 -5.90 3.48
CA MET A 1 13.62 -4.67 2.65
C MET A 1 12.74 -3.62 3.33
N SER A 2 13.22 -2.40 3.54
CA SER A 2 12.47 -1.35 4.26
C SER A 2 11.18 -0.95 3.49
N GLN A 3 10.15 -0.46 4.19
CA GLN A 3 8.92 0.03 3.55
C GLN A 3 9.19 1.11 2.51
N TYR A 4 10.14 2.01 2.78
CA TYR A 4 10.60 3.02 1.84
C TYR A 4 11.26 2.42 0.59
N GLY A 5 12.09 1.38 0.77
CA GLY A 5 12.69 0.66 -0.37
C GLY A 5 11.64 -0.04 -1.24
N ARG A 6 10.63 -0.67 -0.61
CA ARG A 6 9.50 -1.28 -1.33
C ARG A 6 8.70 -0.23 -2.10
N PHE A 7 8.50 0.96 -1.52
CA PHE A 7 7.84 2.07 -2.19
C PHE A 7 8.58 2.51 -3.45
N LEU A 8 9.89 2.75 -3.36
CA LEU A 8 10.70 3.15 -4.51
C LEU A 8 10.72 2.10 -5.62
N VAL A 9 10.86 0.82 -5.28
CA VAL A 9 10.83 -0.26 -6.26
C VAL A 9 9.47 -0.34 -6.94
N THR A 10 8.38 -0.25 -6.18
CA THR A 10 7.02 -0.31 -6.74
C THR A 10 6.75 0.88 -7.66
N MET A 11 7.20 2.08 -7.28
CA MET A 11 7.11 3.27 -8.11
C MET A 11 7.90 3.10 -9.41
N LEU A 12 9.15 2.63 -9.34
CA LEU A 12 10.01 2.42 -10.51
C LEU A 12 9.42 1.39 -11.49
N VAL A 13 8.83 0.31 -10.97
CA VAL A 13 8.17 -0.71 -11.78
C VAL A 13 6.95 -0.12 -12.49
N LEU A 14 6.10 0.64 -11.77
CA LEU A 14 4.93 1.30 -12.36
C LEU A 14 5.32 2.29 -13.47
N ASP A 15 6.37 3.08 -13.24
CA ASP A 15 6.87 4.04 -14.21
C ASP A 15 7.43 3.35 -15.46
N GLY A 16 8.23 2.29 -15.28
CA GLY A 16 8.76 1.49 -16.39
C GLY A 16 7.67 0.80 -17.21
N VAL A 17 6.65 0.23 -16.56
CA VAL A 17 5.50 -0.39 -17.25
C VAL A 17 4.71 0.67 -18.01
N GLY A 18 4.42 1.80 -17.37
CA GLY A 18 3.71 2.90 -17.99
C GLY A 18 4.44 3.46 -19.21
N TYR A 19 5.76 3.60 -19.12
CA TYR A 19 6.60 3.98 -20.23
C TYR A 19 6.56 2.97 -21.39
N ALA A 20 6.69 1.68 -21.09
CA ALA A 20 6.64 0.63 -22.10
C ALA A 20 5.29 0.61 -22.84
N VAL A 21 4.18 0.79 -22.11
CA VAL A 21 2.82 0.88 -22.68
C VAL A 21 2.69 2.09 -23.59
N VAL A 22 3.17 3.27 -23.16
CA VAL A 22 3.14 4.47 -24.01
C VAL A 22 4.00 4.29 -25.25
N ALA A 23 5.22 3.76 -25.10
CA ALA A 23 6.13 3.52 -26.22
C ALA A 23 5.56 2.55 -27.27
N LEU A 24 4.75 1.57 -26.84
CA LEU A 24 4.09 0.61 -27.74
C LEU A 24 2.87 1.22 -28.47
N LEU A 25 2.11 2.08 -27.79
CA LEU A 25 0.81 2.56 -28.28
C LEU A 25 0.87 3.92 -28.98
N THR A 26 1.88 4.73 -28.68
CA THR A 26 1.99 6.08 -29.26
C THR A 26 2.99 6.12 -30.41
N PRO A 27 2.68 6.88 -31.48
CA PRO A 27 3.63 7.16 -32.55
C PRO A 27 4.94 7.74 -31.99
N ALA A 28 6.05 7.54 -32.70
CA ALA A 28 7.39 8.04 -32.34
C ALA A 28 7.54 9.57 -32.45
N ASN A 29 6.50 10.31 -32.11
CA ASN A 29 6.51 11.75 -31.97
C ASN A 29 6.62 12.11 -30.48
N SER A 30 7.69 12.83 -30.16
CA SER A 30 8.10 13.18 -28.79
C SER A 30 7.03 13.95 -28.02
N LEU A 31 6.25 14.81 -28.70
CA LEU A 31 5.18 15.59 -28.07
C LEU A 31 4.00 14.72 -27.67
N THR A 32 3.65 13.74 -28.49
CA THR A 32 2.54 12.81 -28.22
C THR A 32 2.90 11.78 -27.17
N GLN A 33 4.15 11.29 -27.17
CA GLN A 33 4.69 10.47 -26.10
C GLN A 33 4.71 11.20 -24.77
N LEU A 34 5.16 12.46 -24.73
CA LEU A 34 5.15 13.27 -23.52
C LEU A 34 3.72 13.46 -22.99
N ALA A 35 2.79 13.85 -23.86
CA ALA A 35 1.38 14.03 -23.48
C ALA A 35 0.75 12.74 -22.94
N ALA A 36 1.11 11.58 -23.50
CA ALA A 36 0.63 10.28 -23.02
C ALA A 36 1.30 9.81 -21.72
N LEU A 37 2.54 10.23 -21.44
CA LEU A 37 3.25 9.91 -20.20
C LEU A 37 2.79 10.74 -19.01
N VAL A 38 2.35 11.99 -19.21
CA VAL A 38 1.88 12.86 -18.12
C VAL A 38 0.84 12.19 -17.21
N PRO A 39 -0.27 11.62 -17.72
CA PRO A 39 -1.24 10.95 -16.85
C PRO A 39 -0.66 9.72 -16.14
N VAL A 40 0.24 8.97 -16.79
CA VAL A 40 0.93 7.82 -16.18
C VAL A 40 1.79 8.25 -15.00
N LEU A 41 2.60 9.30 -15.18
CA LEU A 41 3.48 9.87 -14.14
C LEU A 41 2.69 10.42 -12.95
N LEU A 42 1.48 10.95 -13.17
CA LEU A 42 0.62 11.45 -12.10
C LEU A 42 -0.06 10.31 -11.31
N VAL A 43 -0.42 9.21 -11.98
CA VAL A 43 -1.12 8.08 -11.36
C VAL A 43 -0.14 7.13 -10.64
N ALA A 44 1.05 6.92 -11.20
CA ALA A 44 2.08 6.03 -10.66
C ALA A 44 2.40 6.24 -9.16
N PRO A 45 2.66 7.48 -8.64
CA PRO A 45 2.94 7.67 -7.22
C PRO A 45 1.73 7.39 -6.32
N PHE A 46 0.52 7.65 -6.81
CA PHE A 46 -0.72 7.39 -6.06
C PHE A 46 -0.98 5.87 -5.95
N VAL A 47 -0.77 5.14 -7.05
CA VAL A 47 -0.87 3.67 -7.09
C VAL A 47 0.24 3.02 -6.26
N ALA A 48 1.49 3.48 -6.37
CA ALA A 48 2.60 2.99 -5.55
C ALA A 48 2.33 3.19 -4.06
N ARG A 49 1.84 4.37 -3.67
CA ARG A 49 1.47 4.66 -2.28
C ARG A 49 0.34 3.72 -1.83
N ARG A 50 -0.65 3.49 -2.69
CA ARG A 50 -1.79 2.63 -2.37
C ARG A 50 -1.46 1.14 -2.42
N LEU A 51 -0.41 0.69 -3.11
CA LEU A 51 0.06 -0.71 -3.08
C LEU A 51 0.97 -1.00 -1.89
N VAL A 52 1.77 -0.01 -1.48
CA VAL A 52 2.77 -0.18 -0.41
C VAL A 52 2.16 0.11 0.96
N TYR A 53 1.25 1.07 1.04
CA TYR A 53 0.63 1.52 2.29
C TYR A 53 -0.90 1.30 2.31
N GLY A 54 -1.51 0.99 1.17
CA GLY A 54 -2.96 0.78 1.07
C GLY A 54 -3.28 -0.71 1.01
N GLU A 55 -4.09 -1.14 1.96
CA GLU A 55 -4.57 -2.50 2.11
C GLU A 55 -5.66 -2.75 1.04
N TRP A 56 -5.26 -3.22 -0.16
CA TRP A 56 -6.22 -3.67 -1.19
C TRP A 56 -7.00 -4.93 -0.77
N PHE A 57 -6.53 -5.60 0.28
CA PHE A 57 -7.15 -6.74 0.89
C PHE A 57 -7.55 -6.36 2.32
N SER A 58 -8.72 -5.74 2.48
CA SER A 58 -9.49 -6.05 3.68
C SER A 58 -9.41 -7.56 3.87
N ARG A 59 -8.91 -8.01 5.02
CA ARG A 59 -9.21 -9.34 5.55
C ARG A 59 -10.75 -9.47 5.46
N PRO A 60 -11.33 -10.29 4.57
CA PRO A 60 -12.69 -10.73 4.81
C PRO A 60 -12.62 -11.64 6.03
N ASP A 61 -13.57 -11.47 6.94
CA ASP A 61 -13.67 -12.15 8.22
C ASP A 61 -13.28 -13.64 8.18
N VAL A 62 -12.44 -14.03 9.14
CA VAL A 62 -12.45 -15.37 9.76
C VAL A 62 -12.44 -15.04 11.26
N GLU A 63 -13.62 -14.80 11.82
CA GLU A 63 -14.40 -15.78 12.58
C GLU A 63 -13.66 -16.28 13.82
N ASP A 64 -14.25 -15.95 14.97
CA ASP A 64 -14.19 -16.62 16.26
C ASP A 64 -12.85 -16.68 17.01
N GLU A 65 -12.59 -15.67 17.83
CA GLU A 65 -12.32 -15.89 19.27
C GLU A 65 -12.98 -14.77 20.09
N ALA A 66 -14.31 -14.77 20.10
CA ALA A 66 -15.02 -14.40 21.32
C ALA A 66 -14.82 -15.54 22.33
N SER A 67 -14.66 -15.20 23.61
CA SER A 67 -14.60 -16.07 24.79
C SER A 67 -13.20 -16.42 25.31
N SER A 68 -12.53 -15.45 25.95
CA SER A 68 -11.82 -15.77 27.19
C SER A 68 -11.95 -14.60 28.15
N ASP A 69 -13.09 -14.61 28.84
CA ASP A 69 -13.32 -14.23 30.23
C ASP A 69 -12.56 -13.03 30.81
N GLY A 70 -13.37 -12.04 31.19
CA GLY A 70 -13.04 -11.18 32.30
C GLY A 70 -12.85 -11.99 33.59
N ALA A 71 -11.71 -11.78 34.23
CA ALA A 71 -11.53 -11.89 35.66
C ALA A 71 -10.85 -10.57 36.07
N ASP A 72 -11.62 -9.65 36.64
CA ASP A 72 -11.59 -9.33 38.07
C ASP A 72 -10.21 -8.76 38.48
N GLY A 73 -10.10 -7.48 38.85
CA GLY A 73 -10.87 -6.90 39.93
C GLY A 73 -10.22 -7.28 41.26
N THR A 74 -9.69 -6.27 41.96
CA THR A 74 -9.11 -6.33 43.32
C THR A 74 -7.64 -6.78 43.43
N SER A 75 -6.74 -5.80 43.59
CA SER A 75 -5.48 -5.96 44.31
C SER A 75 -5.58 -5.13 45.59
N GLY A 76 -6.32 -5.65 46.56
CA GLY A 76 -6.29 -5.19 47.94
C GLY A 76 -5.29 -6.04 48.71
N GLU A 77 -4.02 -5.67 48.62
CA GLU A 77 -2.92 -6.21 49.43
C GLU A 77 -2.80 -5.27 50.64
N ASP A 78 -3.33 -5.70 51.79
CA ASP A 78 -2.60 -6.39 52.87
C ASP A 78 -1.87 -5.37 53.77
N ASP A 79 -2.51 -4.99 54.87
CA ASP A 79 -1.82 -4.48 56.06
C ASP A 79 -2.68 -4.78 57.29
N GLY A 80 -2.51 -6.01 57.79
CA GLY A 80 -3.10 -6.49 59.02
C GLY A 80 -2.03 -7.06 59.95
N ARG A 81 -1.41 -6.22 60.79
CA ARG A 81 -1.18 -6.43 62.24
C ARG A 81 -0.27 -5.38 62.86
#